data_AF-A0A6M5UJZ2-F1
#
_entry.id   AF-A0A6M5UJZ2-F1
#
_cell.length_a   1.000
_cell.length_b   1.000
_cell.length_c   1.000
_cell.angle_alpha   90.00
_cell.angle_beta   90.00
_cell.angle_gamma   90.00
#
_symmetry.space_group_name_H-M   'P 1'
#
loop_
_entity.id
_entity.type
_entity.pdbx_description
1 polymer ?
#
loop_
_entity_poly.entity_id
_entity_poly.type
_entity_poly.pdbx_seq_one_letter_code
_entity_poly.pdbx_strand_id
1 'polypeptide(L)'
;MTTSAAEDATATTGEQWEQMWLPLFPYSTNDLAAGIYRRPRPIALGHRYIETNPAGMSNLLVVDVDHPDAALRALSSVGSHPLPNAIVSNPRNGHAHAIWTLAEAVTRTEYARRKPLAYAAAVTEGLRRALDGDKAYSGLMTKNPLHDSWEAEWLHTNTWDLAQLEEELGDHMPPPRWREGTKRRGEVVGLGRNCSLFESARHWAYRALRHHFGDPEGLASAIHAEVNARNVEFSEPLPASEARAIAASIHRWITMWADGEAVYGATFVAIQSARGRKGGRKSAETRQARVAARAAAILGES
;
A
#
# COMPACT_ATOMS: atom_id res chain seq x y z
N MET A 1 23.02 -20.71 -36.89
CA MET A 1 21.54 -20.66 -36.82
C MET A 1 21.02 -20.40 -35.39
N THR A 2 21.88 -20.09 -34.41
CA THR A 2 21.48 -19.85 -33.01
C THR A 2 21.27 -18.37 -32.65
N THR A 3 21.64 -17.43 -33.52
CA THR A 3 21.56 -15.98 -33.23
C THR A 3 20.14 -15.41 -33.41
N SER A 4 19.38 -15.91 -34.39
CA SER A 4 18.06 -15.36 -34.75
C SER A 4 16.95 -15.64 -33.72
N ALA A 5 16.99 -16.79 -33.02
CA ALA A 5 15.97 -17.11 -32.01
C ALA A 5 16.15 -16.34 -30.70
N ALA A 6 17.39 -15.97 -30.36
CA ALA A 6 17.68 -15.15 -29.19
C ALA A 6 17.29 -13.68 -29.44
N GLU A 7 17.56 -13.16 -30.65
CA GLU A 7 17.15 -11.81 -31.06
C GLU A 7 15.61 -11.66 -31.08
N ASP A 8 14.87 -12.62 -31.65
CA ASP A 8 13.41 -12.62 -31.66
C ASP A 8 12.81 -12.70 -30.24
N ALA A 9 13.38 -13.50 -29.34
CA ALA A 9 12.93 -13.58 -27.94
C ALA A 9 13.16 -12.24 -27.21
N THR A 10 14.34 -11.62 -27.36
CA THR A 10 14.64 -10.32 -26.74
C THR A 10 13.78 -9.17 -27.27
N ALA A 11 13.47 -9.15 -28.57
CA ALA A 11 12.57 -8.16 -29.16
C ALA A 11 11.15 -8.29 -28.61
N THR A 12 10.64 -9.52 -28.49
CA THR A 12 9.31 -9.82 -27.95
C THR A 12 9.21 -9.40 -26.48
N THR A 13 10.28 -9.62 -25.70
CA THR A 13 10.37 -9.25 -24.29
C THR A 13 10.41 -7.74 -24.05
N GLY A 14 11.18 -7.00 -24.86
CA GLY A 14 11.28 -5.54 -24.78
C GLY A 14 9.94 -4.86 -25.05
N GLU A 15 9.26 -5.27 -26.12
CA GLU A 15 7.92 -4.75 -26.47
C GLU A 15 6.88 -5.05 -25.39
N GLN A 16 6.92 -6.24 -24.79
CA GLN A 16 6.03 -6.62 -23.68
C GLN A 16 6.23 -5.73 -22.45
N TRP A 17 7.49 -5.49 -22.04
CA TRP A 17 7.77 -4.59 -20.91
C TRP A 17 7.25 -3.19 -21.19
N GLU A 18 7.48 -2.69 -22.41
CA GLU A 18 7.05 -1.35 -22.77
C GLU A 18 5.52 -1.19 -22.75
N GLN A 19 4.76 -2.25 -23.04
CA GLN A 19 3.30 -2.24 -22.90
C GLN A 19 2.85 -2.26 -21.43
N MET A 20 3.54 -3.00 -20.56
CA MET A 20 3.18 -3.14 -19.14
C MET A 20 3.63 -1.95 -18.30
N TRP A 21 4.80 -1.38 -18.58
CA TRP A 21 5.36 -0.27 -17.81
C TRP A 21 4.80 1.06 -18.31
N LEU A 22 3.96 1.74 -17.53
CA LEU A 22 3.20 2.92 -17.97
C LEU A 22 3.83 4.33 -17.77
N PRO A 23 4.91 4.55 -16.99
CA PRO A 23 5.46 5.90 -16.81
C PRO A 23 5.94 6.59 -18.10
N LEU A 24 5.55 7.86 -18.29
CA LEU A 24 6.01 8.71 -19.40
C LEU A 24 7.27 9.52 -19.05
N PHE A 25 7.34 10.01 -17.80
CA PHE A 25 8.49 10.71 -17.24
C PHE A 25 8.88 10.09 -15.90
N PRO A 26 9.30 8.82 -15.89
CA PRO A 26 9.66 8.13 -14.65
C PRO A 26 10.82 8.80 -13.93
N TYR A 27 10.90 8.63 -12.60
CA TYR A 27 12.19 8.68 -11.93
C TYR A 27 13.11 7.58 -12.49
N SER A 28 14.40 7.88 -12.70
CA SER A 28 15.38 6.87 -13.06
C SER A 28 16.78 7.23 -12.59
N THR A 29 17.63 6.21 -12.42
CA THR A 29 19.04 6.37 -12.04
C THR A 29 19.86 5.11 -12.33
N ASN A 30 21.18 5.26 -12.45
CA ASN A 30 22.13 4.16 -12.45
C ASN A 30 22.69 3.83 -11.06
N ASP A 31 22.53 4.77 -10.12
CA ASP A 31 22.99 4.65 -8.74
C ASP A 31 21.97 5.32 -7.80
N LEU A 32 21.35 4.52 -6.94
CA LEU A 32 20.35 5.00 -5.98
C LEU A 32 20.97 5.99 -4.98
N ALA A 33 22.27 5.87 -4.67
CA ALA A 33 22.96 6.79 -3.75
C ALA A 33 23.18 8.19 -4.36
N ALA A 34 23.28 8.30 -5.68
CA ALA A 34 23.41 9.57 -6.41
C ALA A 34 22.07 10.33 -6.56
N GLY A 35 20.98 9.74 -6.09
CA GLY A 35 19.62 10.27 -6.20
C GLY A 35 18.89 9.77 -7.45
N ILE A 36 17.60 10.10 -7.52
CA ILE A 36 16.68 9.72 -8.59
C ILE A 36 16.10 10.96 -9.25
N TYR A 37 15.99 10.95 -10.58
CA TYR A 37 15.58 12.15 -11.34
C TYR A 37 14.54 11.80 -12.41
N ARG A 38 13.57 12.70 -12.60
CA ARG A 38 12.55 12.57 -13.65
C ARG A 38 13.21 12.69 -15.02
N ARG A 39 13.00 11.70 -15.89
CA ARG A 39 13.56 11.69 -17.26
C ARG A 39 12.51 11.24 -18.28
N PRO A 40 12.59 11.69 -19.55
CA PRO A 40 11.79 11.11 -20.62
C PRO A 40 11.98 9.60 -20.70
N ARG A 41 10.90 8.87 -20.97
CA ARG A 41 10.87 7.40 -21.03
C ARG A 41 12.01 6.77 -21.84
N PRO A 42 12.37 7.22 -23.07
CA PRO A 42 13.46 6.59 -23.84
C PRO A 42 14.82 6.67 -23.15
N ILE A 43 15.07 7.75 -22.39
CA ILE A 43 16.31 7.90 -21.62
C ILE A 43 16.27 7.01 -20.38
N ALA A 44 15.13 6.95 -19.70
CA ALA A 44 14.95 6.15 -18.50
C ALA A 44 15.10 4.65 -18.75
N LEU A 45 14.68 4.15 -19.92
CA LEU A 45 14.87 2.75 -20.34
C LEU A 45 16.35 2.35 -20.43
N GLY A 46 17.28 3.31 -20.58
CA GLY A 46 18.72 3.06 -20.54
C GLY A 46 19.33 3.09 -19.13
N HIS A 47 18.54 3.25 -18.06
CA HIS A 47 19.04 3.29 -16.68
C HIS A 47 18.79 1.99 -15.93
N ARG A 48 19.64 1.68 -14.95
CA ARG A 48 19.54 0.47 -14.12
C ARG A 48 18.25 0.40 -13.30
N TYR A 49 17.82 1.52 -12.74
CA TYR A 49 16.63 1.62 -11.91
C TYR A 49 15.65 2.64 -12.49
N ILE A 50 14.37 2.28 -12.46
CA ILE A 50 13.27 3.06 -13.00
C ILE A 50 12.08 3.08 -12.04
N GLU A 51 11.28 4.15 -12.08
CA GLU A 51 10.06 4.26 -11.28
C GLU A 51 9.09 3.15 -11.68
N THR A 52 8.56 2.43 -10.69
CA THR A 52 7.71 1.27 -10.91
C THR A 52 6.39 1.63 -11.60
N ASN A 53 5.75 2.71 -11.16
CA ASN A 53 4.41 3.09 -11.59
C ASN A 53 4.29 4.62 -11.75
N PRO A 54 3.38 5.12 -12.63
CA PRO A 54 3.06 6.54 -12.68
C PRO A 54 2.51 7.04 -11.33
N ALA A 55 2.72 8.31 -10.99
CA ALA A 55 2.29 8.86 -9.71
C ALA A 55 0.78 8.69 -9.41
N GLY A 56 -0.07 8.72 -10.44
CA GLY A 56 -1.53 8.69 -10.30
C GLY A 56 -2.15 7.29 -10.20
N MET A 57 -1.39 6.22 -10.42
CA MET A 57 -1.93 4.85 -10.45
C MET A 57 -0.88 3.79 -10.10
N SER A 58 -1.32 2.56 -9.85
CA SER A 58 -0.46 1.39 -9.70
C SER A 58 -1.01 0.28 -10.57
N ASN A 59 -0.27 -0.10 -11.61
CA ASN A 59 -0.60 -1.25 -12.44
C ASN A 59 0.39 -2.40 -12.22
N LEU A 60 1.62 -2.11 -11.78
CA LEU A 60 2.59 -3.12 -11.36
C LEU A 60 2.58 -3.25 -9.84
N LEU A 61 2.55 -4.50 -9.36
CA LEU A 61 2.87 -4.85 -7.98
C LEU A 61 4.27 -5.46 -7.97
N VAL A 62 5.16 -4.95 -7.12
CA VAL A 62 6.55 -5.40 -7.06
C VAL A 62 6.91 -5.78 -5.63
N VAL A 63 7.58 -6.90 -5.50
CA VAL A 63 8.20 -7.36 -4.25
C VAL A 63 9.70 -7.45 -4.46
N ASP A 64 10.47 -6.78 -3.60
CA ASP A 64 11.92 -6.95 -3.53
C ASP A 64 12.24 -8.15 -2.62
N VAL A 65 13.06 -9.06 -3.11
CA VAL A 65 13.40 -10.31 -2.42
C VAL A 65 14.91 -10.31 -2.23
N ASP A 66 15.33 -9.92 -1.02
CA ASP A 66 16.73 -9.81 -0.61
C ASP A 66 17.31 -11.15 -0.16
N HIS A 67 17.22 -12.13 -1.04
CA HIS A 67 17.71 -13.49 -0.80
C HIS A 67 18.63 -13.94 -1.95
N PRO A 68 19.74 -14.65 -1.68
CA PRO A 68 20.60 -15.17 -2.75
C PRO A 68 19.90 -16.14 -3.71
N ASP A 69 18.81 -16.77 -3.26
CA ASP A 69 17.95 -17.69 -3.99
C ASP A 69 16.62 -17.04 -4.42
N ALA A 70 16.55 -15.72 -4.54
CA ALA A 70 15.30 -14.99 -4.80
C ALA A 70 14.55 -15.45 -6.06
N ALA A 71 15.26 -15.69 -7.16
CA ALA A 71 14.64 -16.19 -8.39
C ALA A 71 14.00 -17.57 -8.19
N LEU A 72 14.72 -18.48 -7.51
CA LEU A 72 14.17 -19.80 -7.19
C LEU A 72 12.95 -19.69 -6.29
N ARG A 73 12.95 -18.79 -5.29
CA ARG A 73 11.78 -18.55 -4.43
C ARG A 73 10.59 -18.06 -5.24
N ALA A 74 10.78 -17.11 -6.14
CA ALA A 74 9.72 -16.56 -6.98
C ALA A 74 9.20 -17.54 -8.05
N LEU A 75 10.01 -18.53 -8.45
CA LEU A 75 9.61 -19.62 -9.36
C LEU A 75 9.02 -20.84 -8.63
N SER A 76 9.35 -21.00 -7.35
CA SER A 76 9.00 -22.18 -6.58
C SER A 76 7.50 -22.22 -6.29
N SER A 77 6.86 -23.36 -6.55
CA SER A 77 5.49 -23.64 -6.10
C SER A 77 5.41 -24.00 -4.62
N VAL A 78 6.53 -23.97 -3.89
CA VAL A 78 6.58 -24.25 -2.45
C VAL A 78 6.06 -23.03 -1.68
N GLY A 79 4.75 -23.02 -1.44
CA GLY A 79 4.02 -21.94 -0.77
C GLY A 79 3.11 -21.25 -1.78
N SER A 80 1.85 -21.69 -1.88
CA SER A 80 0.85 -21.22 -2.83
C SER A 80 0.89 -19.71 -3.03
N HIS A 81 1.47 -19.27 -4.14
CA HIS A 81 1.48 -17.88 -4.54
C HIS A 81 1.37 -17.78 -6.07
N PRO A 82 0.77 -16.70 -6.59
CA PRO A 82 0.68 -16.47 -8.01
C PRO A 82 2.08 -16.29 -8.61
N LEU A 83 2.30 -16.86 -9.78
CA LEU A 83 3.56 -16.70 -10.52
C LEU A 83 3.70 -15.24 -10.99
N PRO A 84 4.87 -14.60 -10.84
CA PRO A 84 5.06 -13.25 -11.35
C PRO A 84 5.11 -13.23 -12.88
N ASN A 85 4.83 -12.07 -13.48
CA ASN A 85 5.07 -11.84 -14.90
C ASN A 85 6.56 -11.86 -15.24
N ALA A 86 7.37 -11.25 -14.36
CA ALA A 86 8.81 -11.16 -14.54
C ALA A 86 9.55 -11.23 -13.20
N ILE A 87 10.75 -11.80 -13.25
CA ILE A 87 11.73 -11.80 -12.16
C ILE A 87 12.98 -11.07 -12.68
N VAL A 88 13.40 -10.01 -11.99
CA VAL A 88 14.57 -9.22 -12.36
C VAL A 88 15.64 -9.38 -11.30
N SER A 89 16.62 -10.23 -11.57
CA SER A 89 17.65 -10.65 -10.63
C SER A 89 18.93 -9.85 -10.78
N ASN A 90 19.60 -9.61 -9.66
CA ASN A 90 20.96 -9.10 -9.63
C ASN A 90 21.94 -10.29 -9.63
N PRO A 91 22.66 -10.55 -10.75
CA PRO A 91 23.54 -11.71 -10.85
C PRO A 91 24.71 -11.70 -9.86
N ARG A 92 25.01 -10.54 -9.24
CA ARG A 92 26.11 -10.42 -8.28
C ARG A 92 25.75 -10.91 -6.88
N ASN A 93 24.49 -10.82 -6.47
CA ASN A 93 24.07 -11.17 -5.09
C ASN A 93 22.83 -12.05 -5.03
N GLY A 94 22.19 -12.35 -6.16
CA GLY A 94 21.00 -13.20 -6.26
C GLY A 94 19.69 -12.52 -5.88
N HIS A 95 19.70 -11.27 -5.39
CA HIS A 95 18.48 -10.55 -5.00
C HIS A 95 17.65 -10.21 -6.23
N ALA A 96 16.33 -10.27 -6.14
CA ALA A 96 15.45 -10.08 -7.29
C ALA A 96 14.22 -9.23 -6.99
N HIS A 97 13.70 -8.57 -8.03
CA HIS A 97 12.35 -8.02 -8.01
C HIS A 97 11.41 -8.98 -8.73
N ALA A 98 10.36 -9.42 -8.05
CA ALA A 98 9.24 -10.12 -8.67
C ALA A 98 8.13 -9.13 -9.02
N ILE A 99 7.62 -9.18 -10.25
CA ILE A 99 6.70 -8.19 -10.82
C ILE A 99 5.42 -8.88 -11.26
N TRP A 100 4.27 -8.39 -10.80
CA TRP A 100 2.94 -8.76 -11.28
C TRP A 100 2.26 -7.57 -11.94
N THR A 101 1.67 -7.78 -13.10
CA THR A 101 0.94 -6.76 -13.87
C THR A 101 -0.56 -6.95 -13.65
N LEU A 102 -1.23 -5.91 -13.15
CA LEU A 102 -2.67 -5.90 -12.95
C LEU A 102 -3.41 -5.67 -14.27
N ALA A 103 -4.55 -6.33 -14.43
CA ALA A 103 -5.46 -6.08 -15.55
C ALA A 103 -6.07 -4.66 -15.45
N GLU A 104 -6.44 -4.27 -14.22
CA GLU A 104 -6.99 -2.96 -13.92
C GLU A 104 -6.08 -2.19 -12.95
N ALA A 105 -5.59 -1.04 -13.40
CA ALA A 105 -4.72 -0.19 -12.59
C ALA A 105 -5.46 0.43 -11.40
N VAL A 106 -4.83 0.43 -10.24
CA VAL A 106 -5.38 1.01 -9.02
C VAL A 106 -5.07 2.49 -8.97
N THR A 107 -6.08 3.35 -9.02
CA THR A 107 -5.90 4.81 -8.91
C THR A 107 -5.31 5.20 -7.54
N ARG A 108 -4.35 6.13 -7.54
CA ARG A 108 -3.64 6.63 -6.34
C ARG A 108 -3.83 8.13 -6.09
N THR A 109 -4.60 8.82 -6.94
CA THR A 109 -4.87 10.25 -6.80
C THR A 109 -5.71 10.56 -5.55
N GLU A 110 -5.86 11.85 -5.22
CA GLU A 110 -6.68 12.31 -4.09
C GLU A 110 -8.17 11.95 -4.19
N TYR A 111 -8.64 11.65 -5.41
CA TYR A 111 -10.01 11.25 -5.72
C TYR A 111 -10.17 9.72 -5.78
N ALA A 112 -9.09 8.96 -5.57
CA ALA A 112 -9.13 7.51 -5.62
C ALA A 112 -10.08 6.91 -4.57
N ARG A 113 -10.78 5.85 -4.95
CA ARG A 113 -11.57 5.07 -4.00
C ARG A 113 -10.63 4.37 -3.03
N ARG A 114 -10.86 4.57 -1.73
CA ARG A 114 -10.01 4.02 -0.66
C ARG A 114 -10.04 2.50 -0.57
N LYS A 115 -11.20 1.88 -0.83
CA LYS A 115 -11.37 0.43 -0.75
C LYS A 115 -10.45 -0.33 -1.73
N PRO A 116 -10.44 -0.03 -3.05
CA PRO A 116 -9.48 -0.63 -3.97
C PRO A 116 -8.02 -0.40 -3.58
N LEU A 117 -7.64 0.81 -3.17
CA LEU A 117 -6.26 1.10 -2.79
C LEU A 117 -5.82 0.30 -1.56
N ALA A 118 -6.68 0.21 -0.54
CA ALA A 118 -6.41 -0.61 0.63
C ALA A 118 -6.36 -2.12 0.28
N TYR A 119 -7.20 -2.57 -0.64
CA TYR A 119 -7.22 -3.96 -1.08
C TYR A 119 -5.95 -4.33 -1.84
N ALA A 120 -5.53 -3.49 -2.81
CA ALA A 120 -4.27 -3.63 -3.51
C ALA A 120 -3.08 -3.69 -2.54
N ALA A 121 -3.05 -2.79 -1.55
CA ALA A 121 -2.03 -2.80 -0.52
C ALA A 121 -2.07 -4.05 0.40
N ALA A 122 -3.20 -4.74 0.52
CA ALA A 122 -3.29 -6.01 1.25
C ALA A 122 -2.75 -7.18 0.41
N VAL A 123 -3.11 -7.21 -0.88
CA VAL A 123 -2.60 -8.18 -1.84
C VAL A 123 -1.08 -8.06 -1.99
N THR A 124 -0.54 -6.85 -2.11
CA THR A 124 0.93 -6.63 -2.14
C THR A 124 1.63 -7.14 -0.87
N GLU A 125 1.02 -6.97 0.30
CA GLU A 125 1.56 -7.53 1.54
C GLU A 125 1.48 -9.06 1.57
N GLY A 126 0.42 -9.65 0.98
CA GLY A 126 0.33 -11.10 0.80
C GLY A 126 1.44 -11.64 -0.09
N LEU A 127 1.67 -11.02 -1.25
CA LEU A 127 2.80 -11.34 -2.15
C LEU A 127 4.14 -11.23 -1.42
N ARG A 128 4.35 -10.13 -0.68
CA ARG A 128 5.57 -9.94 0.12
C ARG A 128 5.74 -11.07 1.15
N ARG A 129 4.69 -11.48 1.85
CA ARG A 129 4.76 -12.59 2.83
C ARG A 129 5.03 -13.92 2.18
N ALA A 130 4.45 -14.18 1.02
CA ALA A 130 4.64 -15.43 0.28
C ALA A 130 6.10 -15.61 -0.13
N LEU A 131 6.75 -14.53 -0.59
CA LEU A 131 8.15 -14.57 -1.02
C LEU A 131 9.18 -14.27 0.10
N ASP A 132 8.73 -14.04 1.33
CA ASP A 132 9.55 -13.46 2.40
C ASP A 132 10.31 -12.20 1.95
N GLY A 133 9.63 -11.36 1.17
CA GLY A 133 10.18 -10.14 0.60
C GLY A 133 10.46 -9.06 1.64
N ASP A 134 11.32 -8.12 1.25
CA ASP A 134 11.76 -7.03 2.11
C ASP A 134 10.56 -6.18 2.59
N LYS A 135 10.53 -5.95 3.89
CA LYS A 135 9.52 -5.12 4.58
C LYS A 135 9.79 -3.64 4.44
N ALA A 136 11.04 -3.23 4.16
CA ALA A 136 11.42 -1.83 4.01
C ALA A 136 11.20 -1.31 2.59
N TYR A 137 11.09 -2.21 1.60
CA TYR A 137 10.88 -1.85 0.20
C TYR A 137 9.64 -0.99 -0.02
N SER A 138 9.85 0.19 -0.60
CA SER A 138 8.82 1.20 -0.77
C SER A 138 7.97 1.03 -2.03
N GLY A 139 8.42 0.21 -2.98
CA GLY A 139 7.77 0.03 -4.28
C GLY A 139 7.92 1.18 -5.26
N LEU A 140 8.67 2.24 -4.92
CA LEU A 140 8.86 3.41 -5.80
C LEU A 140 9.74 3.09 -7.00
N MET A 141 10.88 2.45 -6.77
CA MET A 141 11.90 2.17 -7.78
C MET A 141 12.02 0.66 -7.99
N THR A 142 12.04 0.22 -9.24
CA THR A 142 12.29 -1.18 -9.61
C THR A 142 13.58 -1.32 -10.42
N LYS A 143 14.21 -2.50 -10.37
CA LYS A 143 15.25 -2.90 -11.33
C LYS A 143 14.63 -2.89 -12.73
N ASN A 144 15.31 -2.27 -13.70
CA ASN A 144 14.83 -2.16 -15.06
C ASN A 144 15.06 -3.49 -15.82
N PRO A 145 14.03 -4.26 -16.19
CA PRO A 145 14.20 -5.54 -16.87
C PRO A 145 14.99 -5.47 -18.18
N LEU A 146 15.08 -4.30 -18.83
CA LEU A 146 15.76 -4.12 -20.12
C LEU A 146 17.25 -3.73 -19.98
N HIS A 147 17.76 -3.56 -18.77
CA HIS A 147 19.15 -3.14 -18.56
C HIS A 147 20.06 -4.34 -18.32
N ASP A 148 21.16 -4.43 -19.06
CA ASP A 148 22.19 -5.51 -19.03
C ASP A 148 22.88 -5.74 -17.67
N SER A 149 22.56 -4.95 -16.64
CA SER A 149 23.08 -5.17 -15.30
C SER A 149 22.30 -6.24 -14.55
N TRP A 150 21.13 -6.61 -15.07
CA TRP A 150 20.18 -7.51 -14.44
C TRP A 150 19.90 -8.70 -15.36
N GLU A 151 19.54 -9.81 -14.76
CA GLU A 151 19.02 -10.97 -15.45
C GLU A 151 17.50 -10.95 -15.32
N ALA A 152 16.80 -10.70 -16.43
CA ALA A 152 15.35 -10.67 -16.46
C ALA A 152 14.81 -11.99 -17.02
N GLU A 153 14.01 -12.68 -16.21
CA GLU A 153 13.27 -13.87 -16.61
C GLU A 153 11.79 -13.51 -16.75
N TRP A 154 11.22 -13.81 -17.93
CA TRP A 154 9.84 -13.50 -18.27
C TRP A 154 9.02 -14.79 -18.29
N LEU A 155 8.04 -14.87 -17.40
CA LEU A 155 7.32 -16.12 -17.16
C LEU A 155 6.03 -16.18 -17.95
N HIS A 156 5.30 -15.06 -18.02
CA HIS A 156 4.07 -14.93 -18.83
C HIS A 156 3.63 -13.48 -19.00
N THR A 157 2.71 -13.27 -19.95
CA THR A 157 2.11 -11.96 -20.25
C THR A 157 0.73 -11.74 -19.65
N ASN A 158 0.14 -12.78 -19.06
CA ASN A 158 -1.20 -12.69 -18.45
C ASN A 158 -1.25 -11.60 -17.38
N THR A 159 -2.33 -10.83 -17.37
CA THR A 159 -2.60 -9.82 -16.35
C THR A 159 -3.41 -10.41 -15.20
N TRP A 160 -3.26 -9.83 -14.02
CA TRP A 160 -3.88 -10.32 -12.79
C TRP A 160 -5.03 -9.43 -12.32
N ASP A 161 -6.11 -10.05 -11.89
CA ASP A 161 -7.12 -9.40 -11.05
C ASP A 161 -6.72 -9.48 -9.58
N LEU A 162 -6.99 -8.43 -8.81
CA LEU A 162 -6.70 -8.43 -7.36
C LEU A 162 -7.42 -9.56 -6.62
N ALA A 163 -8.63 -9.93 -7.08
CA ALA A 163 -9.40 -11.04 -6.52
C ALA A 163 -8.75 -12.40 -6.79
N GLN A 164 -8.21 -12.59 -7.99
CA GLN A 164 -7.48 -13.81 -8.33
C GLN A 164 -6.21 -13.92 -7.50
N LEU A 165 -5.45 -12.83 -7.36
CA LEU A 165 -4.25 -12.81 -6.52
C LEU A 165 -4.59 -13.13 -5.05
N GLU A 166 -5.67 -12.56 -4.50
CA GLU A 166 -6.13 -12.88 -3.15
C GLU A 166 -6.45 -14.37 -2.97
N GLU A 167 -7.17 -14.96 -3.93
CA GLU A 167 -7.53 -16.38 -3.90
C GLU A 167 -6.28 -17.27 -3.89
N GLU A 168 -5.32 -17.00 -4.76
CA GLU A 168 -4.07 -17.77 -4.86
C GLU A 168 -3.15 -17.60 -3.65
N LEU A 169 -3.17 -16.42 -3.00
CA LEU A 169 -2.35 -16.14 -1.83
C LEU A 169 -2.84 -16.82 -0.55
N GLY A 170 -4.13 -17.12 -0.43
CA GLY A 170 -4.71 -17.84 0.72
C GLY A 170 -4.22 -17.31 2.08
N ASP A 171 -3.57 -18.18 2.86
CA ASP A 171 -3.08 -17.88 4.21
C ASP A 171 -1.97 -16.82 4.28
N HIS A 172 -1.33 -16.50 3.16
CA HIS A 172 -0.37 -15.39 3.10
C HIS A 172 -1.08 -14.04 3.20
N MET A 173 -2.38 -13.96 2.92
CA MET A 173 -3.13 -12.72 3.03
C MET A 173 -3.09 -12.17 4.46
N PRO A 174 -2.89 -10.85 4.61
CA PRO A 174 -2.86 -10.27 5.93
C PRO A 174 -4.26 -10.25 6.57
N PRO A 175 -4.37 -10.45 7.90
CA PRO A 175 -5.67 -10.53 8.56
C PRO A 175 -6.46 -9.23 8.42
N PRO A 176 -7.79 -9.26 8.57
CA PRO A 176 -8.60 -8.05 8.59
C PRO A 176 -8.02 -7.03 9.57
N ARG A 177 -7.97 -5.76 9.15
CA ARG A 177 -7.45 -4.64 9.96
C ARG A 177 -5.98 -4.76 10.38
N TRP A 178 -5.16 -5.53 9.68
CA TRP A 178 -3.73 -5.68 9.99
C TRP A 178 -2.92 -4.38 10.09
N ARG A 179 -3.45 -3.27 9.53
CA ARG A 179 -2.89 -1.90 9.56
C ARG A 179 -3.37 -1.03 10.73
N GLU A 180 -4.42 -1.41 11.45
CA GLU A 180 -5.01 -0.58 12.52
C GLU A 180 -4.25 -0.67 13.85
N GLY A 181 -3.32 -1.62 13.99
CA GLY A 181 -2.53 -1.82 15.21
C GLY A 181 -1.52 -0.70 15.46
N THR A 182 -1.56 -0.09 16.66
CA THR A 182 -0.68 1.02 17.07
C THR A 182 0.81 0.71 16.93
N LYS A 183 1.22 -0.55 17.12
CA LYS A 183 2.62 -1.00 16.99
C LYS A 183 3.15 -0.98 15.56
N ARG A 184 2.29 -0.92 14.54
CA ARG A 184 2.67 -1.09 13.12
C ARG A 184 2.57 0.18 12.28
N ARG A 185 2.22 1.33 12.87
CA ARG A 185 2.01 2.58 12.10
C ARG A 185 3.27 3.07 11.39
N GLY A 186 4.45 2.89 12.00
CA GLY A 186 5.74 3.20 11.39
C GLY A 186 6.30 2.10 10.46
N GLU A 187 5.69 0.92 10.44
CA GLU A 187 6.11 -0.23 9.59
C GLU A 187 5.35 -0.30 8.27
N VAL A 188 4.43 0.65 8.01
CA VAL A 188 3.61 0.63 6.80
C VAL A 188 4.43 1.13 5.62
N VAL A 189 4.68 0.25 4.65
CA VAL A 189 5.40 0.57 3.40
C VAL A 189 4.50 0.48 2.16
N GLY A 190 5.05 0.85 1.00
CA GLY A 190 4.37 0.68 -0.28
C GLY A 190 3.06 1.46 -0.41
N LEU A 191 2.08 0.84 -1.07
CA LEU A 191 0.72 1.36 -1.26
C LEU A 191 -0.03 1.60 0.06
N GLY A 192 0.41 0.96 1.15
CA GLY A 192 -0.22 1.10 2.47
C GLY A 192 -0.03 2.48 3.11
N ARG A 193 1.05 3.20 2.76
CA ARG A 193 1.43 4.49 3.34
C ARG A 193 0.33 5.53 3.18
N ASN A 194 -0.22 5.68 1.98
CA ASN A 194 -1.28 6.63 1.66
C ASN A 194 -2.53 6.40 2.54
N CYS A 195 -3.00 5.16 2.59
CA CYS A 195 -4.16 4.78 3.41
C CYS A 195 -3.89 5.00 4.90
N SER A 196 -2.72 4.58 5.41
CA SER A 196 -2.35 4.74 6.82
C SER A 196 -2.29 6.21 7.24
N LEU A 197 -1.65 7.05 6.42
CA LEU A 197 -1.53 8.48 6.66
C LEU A 197 -2.90 9.15 6.66
N PHE A 198 -3.74 8.86 5.66
CA PHE A 198 -5.10 9.40 5.59
C PHE A 198 -5.95 8.98 6.80
N GLU A 199 -5.96 7.68 7.14
CA GLU A 199 -6.76 7.13 8.24
C GLU A 199 -6.34 7.67 9.62
N SER A 200 -5.04 7.80 9.86
CA SER A 200 -4.53 8.37 11.12
C SER A 200 -4.79 9.87 11.21
N ALA A 201 -4.52 10.62 10.13
CA ALA A 201 -4.70 12.06 10.09
C ALA A 201 -6.16 12.49 10.15
N ARG A 202 -7.08 11.79 9.45
CA ARG A 202 -8.51 12.14 9.50
C ARG A 202 -9.11 11.96 10.90
N HIS A 203 -8.71 10.92 11.62
CA HIS A 203 -9.19 10.69 12.99
C HIS A 203 -8.70 11.76 13.96
N TRP A 204 -7.47 12.25 13.78
CA TRP A 204 -6.98 13.42 14.50
C TRP A 204 -7.78 14.67 14.11
N ALA A 205 -7.96 14.91 12.81
CA ALA A 205 -8.63 16.11 12.30
C ALA A 205 -10.08 16.23 12.77
N TYR A 206 -10.80 15.11 12.89
CA TYR A 206 -12.15 15.10 13.48
C TYR A 206 -12.19 15.63 14.91
N ARG A 207 -11.13 15.40 15.70
CA ARG A 207 -11.00 15.92 17.06
C ARG A 207 -10.51 17.36 17.05
N ALA A 208 -9.64 17.72 16.10
CA ALA A 208 -9.10 19.06 15.96
C ALA A 208 -10.16 20.08 15.55
N LEU A 209 -11.15 19.66 14.74
CA LEU A 209 -12.23 20.52 14.23
C LEU A 209 -12.89 21.39 15.32
N ARG A 210 -13.08 20.84 16.53
CA ARG A 210 -13.71 21.56 17.65
C ARG A 210 -12.96 22.83 18.11
N HIS A 211 -11.70 22.97 17.70
CA HIS A 211 -10.84 24.10 18.03
C HIS A 211 -10.74 25.12 16.87
N HIS A 212 -11.37 24.84 15.72
CA HIS A 212 -11.30 25.66 14.50
C HIS A 212 -12.69 25.97 13.93
N PHE A 213 -13.72 26.01 14.77
CA PHE A 213 -15.05 26.44 14.31
C PHE A 213 -15.01 27.91 13.85
N GLY A 214 -15.57 28.18 12.67
CA GLY A 214 -15.51 29.51 12.06
C GLY A 214 -14.15 29.88 11.46
N ASP A 215 -13.16 28.97 11.49
CA ASP A 215 -11.82 29.18 10.94
C ASP A 215 -11.41 28.05 9.96
N PRO A 216 -11.97 28.04 8.74
CA PRO A 216 -11.68 27.00 7.74
C PRO A 216 -10.21 26.99 7.29
N GLU A 217 -9.55 28.15 7.26
CA GLU A 217 -8.15 28.28 6.84
C GLU A 217 -7.19 27.75 7.90
N GLY A 218 -7.41 28.10 9.18
CA GLY A 218 -6.63 27.55 10.28
C GLY A 218 -6.80 26.04 10.42
N LEU A 219 -8.00 25.51 10.20
CA LEU A 219 -8.22 24.06 10.12
C LEU A 219 -7.40 23.42 8.97
N ALA A 220 -7.41 24.02 7.78
CA ALA A 220 -6.65 23.52 6.64
C ALA A 220 -5.14 23.49 6.93
N SER A 221 -4.61 24.57 7.53
CA SER A 221 -3.21 24.68 7.94
C SER A 221 -2.84 23.64 8.99
N ALA A 222 -3.68 23.46 10.01
CA ALA A 222 -3.47 22.48 11.07
C ALA A 222 -3.47 21.03 10.52
N ILE A 223 -4.41 20.70 9.63
CA ILE A 223 -4.43 19.39 8.94
C ILE A 223 -3.17 19.20 8.09
N HIS A 224 -2.75 20.23 7.34
CA HIS A 224 -1.55 20.15 6.52
C HIS A 224 -0.29 19.91 7.36
N ALA A 225 -0.10 20.67 8.44
CA ALA A 225 1.02 20.50 9.36
C ALA A 225 1.04 19.09 9.96
N GLU A 226 -0.12 18.61 10.41
CA GLU A 226 -0.25 17.30 11.02
C GLU A 226 0.01 16.15 10.03
N VAL A 227 -0.47 16.26 8.80
CA VAL A 227 -0.20 15.26 7.74
C VAL A 227 1.30 15.21 7.45
N ASN A 228 1.98 16.36 7.35
CA ASN A 228 3.43 16.37 7.12
C ASN A 228 4.20 15.80 8.32
N ALA A 229 3.81 16.14 9.55
CA ALA A 229 4.41 15.59 10.77
C ALA A 229 4.33 14.06 10.83
N ARG A 230 3.19 13.48 10.42
CA ARG A 230 3.05 12.02 10.32
C ARG A 230 3.80 11.42 9.13
N ASN A 231 3.87 12.14 8.00
CA ASN A 231 4.52 11.65 6.80
C ASN A 231 6.03 11.43 7.01
N VAL A 232 6.67 12.28 7.83
CA VAL A 232 8.10 12.14 8.16
C VAL A 232 8.41 10.99 9.12
N GLU A 233 7.40 10.38 9.76
CA GLU A 233 7.58 9.19 10.60
C GLU A 233 7.74 7.90 9.77
N PHE A 234 7.38 7.91 8.48
CA PHE A 234 7.64 6.77 7.60
C PHE A 234 9.14 6.66 7.28
N SER A 235 9.64 5.43 7.16
CA SER A 235 11.01 5.15 6.69
C SER A 235 11.31 5.83 5.35
N GLU A 236 10.31 5.87 4.46
CA GLU A 236 10.33 6.65 3.22
C GLU A 236 9.03 7.48 3.13
N PRO A 237 9.09 8.80 3.40
CA PRO A 237 7.94 9.69 3.31
C PRO A 237 7.31 9.71 1.92
N LEU A 238 5.99 9.88 1.86
CA LEU A 238 5.29 10.12 0.60
C LEU A 238 5.77 11.44 -0.03
N PRO A 239 5.73 11.56 -1.37
CA PRO A 239 6.01 12.82 -2.05
C PRO A 239 5.16 13.97 -1.49
N ALA A 240 5.74 15.17 -1.40
CA ALA A 240 5.05 16.34 -0.83
C ALA A 240 3.71 16.66 -1.54
N SER A 241 3.62 16.37 -2.84
CA SER A 241 2.37 16.49 -3.61
C SER A 241 1.29 15.53 -3.10
N GLU A 242 1.65 14.28 -2.81
CA GLU A 242 0.74 13.25 -2.30
C GLU A 242 0.28 13.57 -0.87
N ALA A 243 1.20 14.00 0.00
CA ALA A 243 0.87 14.47 1.34
C ALA A 243 -0.09 15.68 1.32
N ARG A 244 0.16 16.66 0.45
CA ARG A 244 -0.72 17.83 0.26
C ARG A 244 -2.12 17.43 -0.22
N ALA A 245 -2.19 16.50 -1.17
CA ALA A 245 -3.44 15.93 -1.67
C ALA A 245 -4.23 15.23 -0.54
N ILE A 246 -3.56 14.46 0.32
CA ILE A 246 -4.18 13.83 1.50
C ILE A 246 -4.76 14.88 2.45
N ALA A 247 -3.98 15.92 2.78
CA ALA A 247 -4.44 17.01 3.65
C ALA A 247 -5.68 17.72 3.09
N ALA A 248 -5.65 18.06 1.80
CA ALA A 248 -6.77 18.71 1.11
C ALA A 248 -8.01 17.80 1.06
N SER A 249 -7.84 16.50 0.85
CA SER A 249 -8.93 15.51 0.87
C SER A 249 -9.61 15.44 2.24
N ILE A 250 -8.83 15.43 3.33
CA ILE A 250 -9.35 15.42 4.70
C ILE A 250 -10.10 16.73 4.99
N HIS A 251 -9.51 17.88 4.67
CA HIS A 251 -10.12 19.18 4.89
C HIS A 251 -11.46 19.29 4.16
N ARG A 252 -11.49 19.03 2.84
CA ARG A 252 -12.74 19.06 2.04
C ARG A 252 -13.79 18.11 2.60
N TRP A 253 -13.41 16.89 3.00
CA TRP A 253 -14.35 15.96 3.62
C TRP A 253 -14.94 16.58 4.89
N ILE A 254 -14.13 17.12 5.79
CA ILE A 254 -14.60 17.67 7.07
C ILE A 254 -15.51 18.88 6.85
N THR A 255 -15.14 19.78 5.95
CA THR A 255 -15.91 20.98 5.66
C THR A 255 -17.23 20.68 4.94
N MET A 256 -17.30 19.60 4.16
CA MET A 256 -18.55 19.14 3.53
C MET A 256 -19.61 18.73 4.56
N TRP A 257 -19.21 18.33 5.77
CA TRP A 257 -20.14 18.05 6.89
C TRP A 257 -20.28 19.23 7.86
N ALA A 258 -19.62 20.36 7.58
CA ALA A 258 -19.53 21.50 8.47
C ALA A 258 -20.58 22.58 8.18
N ASP A 259 -21.69 22.23 7.51
CA ASP A 259 -22.90 23.06 7.48
C ASP A 259 -23.51 23.11 8.90
N GLY A 260 -22.86 23.88 9.78
CA GLY A 260 -23.27 24.23 11.14
C GLY A 260 -22.54 23.49 12.27
N GLU A 261 -21.97 24.27 13.20
CA GLU A 261 -21.55 23.84 14.55
C GLU A 261 -22.66 23.01 15.25
N ALA A 262 -23.92 23.39 15.02
CA ALA A 262 -25.10 22.71 15.54
C ALA A 262 -25.30 21.29 14.98
N VAL A 263 -25.03 21.05 13.69
CA VAL A 263 -25.18 19.74 13.05
C VAL A 263 -24.04 18.81 13.48
N TYR A 264 -22.81 19.32 13.56
CA TYR A 264 -21.68 18.56 14.09
C TYR A 264 -21.89 18.22 15.58
N GLY A 265 -22.35 19.18 16.40
CA GLY A 265 -22.66 18.96 17.81
C GLY A 265 -23.73 17.89 18.02
N ALA A 266 -24.85 17.99 17.29
CA ALA A 266 -25.93 17.00 17.36
C ALA A 266 -25.47 15.61 16.89
N THR A 267 -24.71 15.54 15.80
CA THR A 267 -24.19 14.27 15.26
C THR A 267 -23.17 13.63 16.20
N PHE A 268 -22.28 14.43 16.81
CA PHE A 268 -21.31 13.95 17.78
C PHE A 268 -21.99 13.40 19.04
N VAL A 269 -22.98 14.14 19.58
CA VAL A 269 -23.80 13.69 20.72
C VAL A 269 -24.55 12.39 20.39
N ALA A 270 -25.13 12.30 19.19
CA ALA A 270 -25.83 11.09 18.74
C ALA A 270 -24.88 9.88 18.62
N ILE A 271 -23.69 10.07 18.02
CA ILE A 271 -22.66 9.02 17.92
C ILE A 271 -22.17 8.59 19.31
N GLN A 272 -21.88 9.53 20.21
CA GLN A 272 -21.44 9.20 21.58
C GLN A 272 -22.55 8.48 22.36
N SER A 273 -23.80 8.92 22.24
CA SER A 273 -24.95 8.27 22.87
C SER A 273 -25.18 6.85 22.33
N ALA A 274 -25.02 6.64 21.02
CA ALA A 274 -25.10 5.31 20.40
C ALA A 274 -23.96 4.39 20.87
N ARG A 275 -22.72 4.90 20.93
CA ARG A 275 -21.56 4.16 21.44
C ARG A 275 -21.71 3.83 22.92
N GLY A 276 -22.17 4.77 23.74
CA GLY A 276 -22.47 4.57 25.16
C GLY A 276 -23.53 3.51 25.38
N ARG A 277 -24.62 3.52 24.61
CA ARG A 277 -25.65 2.47 24.66
C ARG A 277 -25.10 1.09 24.29
N LYS A 278 -24.29 1.00 23.22
CA LYS A 278 -23.67 -0.27 22.80
C LYS A 278 -22.68 -0.80 23.84
N GLY A 279 -21.84 0.07 24.39
CA GLY A 279 -20.89 -0.27 25.46
C GLY A 279 -21.59 -0.69 26.76
N GLY A 280 -22.64 0.04 27.14
CA GLY A 280 -23.48 -0.27 28.31
C GLY A 280 -24.16 -1.64 28.20
N ARG A 281 -24.71 -1.99 27.03
CA ARG A 281 -25.28 -3.33 26.78
C ARG A 281 -24.24 -4.45 26.95
N LYS A 282 -23.09 -4.32 26.28
CA LYS A 282 -22.02 -5.33 26.38
C LYS A 282 -21.47 -5.46 27.82
N SER A 283 -21.35 -4.33 28.54
CA SER A 283 -20.95 -4.33 29.95
C SER A 283 -21.98 -5.01 30.84
N ALA A 284 -23.28 -4.75 30.60
CA ALA A 284 -24.37 -5.39 31.32
C ALA A 284 -24.41 -6.91 31.09
N GLU A 285 -24.26 -7.36 29.84
CA GLU A 285 -24.16 -8.78 29.47
C GLU A 285 -22.97 -9.45 30.18
N THR A 286 -21.79 -8.82 30.13
CA THR A 286 -20.58 -9.34 30.81
C THR A 286 -20.78 -9.42 32.32
N ARG A 287 -21.44 -8.42 32.92
CA ARG A 287 -21.76 -8.40 34.36
C ARG A 287 -22.74 -9.50 34.73
N GLN A 288 -23.80 -9.69 33.95
CA GLN A 288 -24.78 -10.76 34.15
C GLN A 288 -24.14 -12.14 34.04
N ALA A 289 -23.30 -12.38 33.04
CA ALA A 289 -22.55 -13.63 32.89
C ALA A 289 -21.64 -13.90 34.11
N ARG A 290 -20.96 -12.87 34.63
CA ARG A 290 -20.10 -13.00 35.81
C ARG A 290 -20.88 -13.26 37.10
N VAL A 291 -22.07 -12.67 37.24
CA VAL A 291 -22.98 -12.92 38.37
C VAL A 291 -23.54 -14.34 38.30
N ALA A 292 -23.98 -14.79 37.12
CA ALA A 292 -24.49 -16.14 36.90
C ALA A 292 -23.41 -17.21 37.17
N ALA A 293 -22.18 -16.99 36.71
CA ALA A 293 -21.06 -17.89 36.98
C ALA A 293 -20.73 -17.98 38.49
N ARG A 294 -20.82 -16.87 39.22
CA ARG A 294 -20.66 -16.85 40.68
C ARG A 294 -21.79 -17.56 41.42
N ALA A 295 -23.04 -17.37 40.99
CA ALA A 295 -24.19 -18.05 41.58
C ALA A 295 -24.13 -19.57 41.35
N ALA A 296 -23.74 -20.00 40.15
CA ALA A 296 -23.55 -21.42 39.84
C ALA A 296 -22.43 -22.07 40.68
N ALA A 297 -21.34 -21.34 40.95
CA ALA A 297 -20.26 -21.83 41.82
C ALA A 297 -20.72 -22.02 43.29
N ILE A 298 -21.58 -21.14 43.80
CA ILE A 298 -22.12 -21.22 45.17
C ILE A 298 -23.13 -22.38 45.30
N LEU A 299 -23.94 -22.62 44.28
CA LEU A 299 -24.97 -23.68 44.28
C LEU A 299 -24.42 -25.08 43.94
N GLY A 300 -23.20 -25.17 43.40
CA GLY A 300 -22.51 -26.44 43.11
C GLY A 300 -21.65 -26.98 44.26
N GLU A 301 -21.57 -26.28 45.39
CA GLU A 301 -20.86 -26.69 46.61
C GLU A 301 -21.80 -27.19 47.71
N SER A 302 -23.04 -27.59 47.38
CA SER A 302 -24.03 -28.17 48.30
C SER A 302 -24.25 -29.66 48.08
#